data_AF-A0AAV8V4X1-F1
#
_entry.id   AF-A0AAV8V4X1-F1
#
_cell.length_a   1.000
_cell.length_b   1.000
_cell.length_c   1.000
_cell.angle_alpha   90.00
_cell.angle_beta   90.00
_cell.angle_gamma   90.00
#
_symmetry.space_group_name_H-M   'P 1'
#
loop_
_entity.id
_entity.type
_entity.pdbx_description
1 polymer ?
#
loop_
_entity_poly.entity_id
_entity_poly.type
_entity_poly.pdbx_seq_one_letter_code
_entity_poly.pdbx_strand_id
1 'polypeptide(L)'
;MEFRTPSHTEEERALTGTWVIDEVKKALEMGYRMLKVHEASGWPQHCRTDEEKNRYIEEFLEREDVKLEFAEIVENPGLRSLAKLILNSFWGKLGQRENQPKTAIVRNPRVPTHAFQPGDIDESYDPLTTVNVTIAAYVTTQARLKLYSYLEKLGDRVLYYDTDSVIYVSREGEWDVPTGSCLGEMTDELEGYGAGSHIKEFVSGGPKNYAYKFFAAKDNEEKVTCKVKGISLNYAASQLVNFDMIKEMILSPTEPVYIAAKNIRRTKEHEVVTREETKIYKPLSTKRCFLDDHSSYPYGHKRCRTE
;
A
#
# COMPACT_ATOMS: atom_id res chain seq x y z
N MET A 1 1.82 -5.75 -53.91
CA MET A 1 2.55 -6.40 -52.82
C MET A 1 1.57 -7.32 -52.14
N GLU A 2 1.62 -8.62 -52.42
CA GLU A 2 0.82 -9.61 -51.69
C GLU A 2 1.39 -9.73 -50.28
N PHE A 3 0.60 -9.30 -49.28
CA PHE A 3 0.92 -9.58 -47.90
C PHE A 3 0.84 -11.10 -47.71
N ARG A 4 1.99 -11.78 -47.63
CA ARG A 4 2.05 -13.18 -47.22
C ARG A 4 1.36 -13.29 -45.86
N THR A 5 0.25 -14.02 -45.80
CA THR A 5 -0.36 -14.42 -44.55
C THR A 5 0.68 -15.20 -43.74
N PRO A 6 0.97 -14.81 -42.49
CA PRO A 6 1.95 -15.52 -41.67
C PRO A 6 1.52 -16.98 -41.47
N SER A 7 2.47 -17.91 -41.49
CA SER A 7 2.23 -19.35 -41.27
C SER A 7 2.02 -19.72 -39.79
N HIS A 8 2.09 -18.75 -38.88
CA HIS A 8 2.00 -18.96 -37.44
C HIS A 8 0.55 -19.03 -37.00
N THR A 9 0.24 -19.91 -36.04
CA THR A 9 -1.10 -19.98 -35.42
C THR A 9 -1.40 -18.71 -34.60
N GLU A 10 -2.66 -18.51 -34.19
CA GLU A 10 -2.99 -17.37 -33.34
C GLU A 10 -2.28 -17.43 -32.00
N GLU A 11 -2.11 -18.63 -31.43
CA GLU A 11 -1.36 -18.88 -30.19
C GLU A 11 0.13 -18.55 -30.34
N GLU A 12 0.75 -18.90 -31.47
CA GLU A 12 2.17 -18.61 -31.71
C GLU A 12 2.45 -17.11 -31.89
N ARG A 13 1.42 -16.33 -32.27
CA ARG A 13 1.50 -14.86 -32.34
C ARG A 13 1.08 -14.18 -31.04
N ALA A 14 0.55 -14.92 -30.07
CA ALA A 14 0.04 -14.37 -28.83
C ALA A 14 1.19 -13.93 -27.92
N LEU A 15 1.06 -12.73 -27.34
CA LEU A 15 1.98 -12.24 -26.32
C LEU A 15 1.35 -12.47 -24.95
N THR A 16 1.97 -13.32 -24.14
CA THR A 16 1.57 -13.55 -22.75
C THR A 16 2.51 -12.79 -21.82
N GLY A 17 1.95 -11.90 -21.00
CA GLY A 17 2.72 -11.07 -20.09
C GLY A 17 1.84 -10.33 -19.09
N THR A 18 2.46 -9.45 -18.31
CA THR A 18 1.77 -8.53 -17.41
C THR A 18 1.95 -7.12 -17.93
N TRP A 19 0.85 -6.45 -18.21
CA TRP A 19 0.80 -5.14 -18.85
C TRP A 19 -0.08 -4.22 -18.02
N VAL A 20 0.22 -2.92 -18.00
CA VAL A 20 -0.70 -1.95 -17.40
C VAL A 20 -1.87 -1.71 -18.35
N ILE A 21 -3.02 -1.31 -17.81
CA ILE A 21 -4.25 -1.15 -18.61
C ILE A 21 -4.07 -0.17 -19.78
N ASP A 22 -3.28 0.89 -19.61
CA ASP A 22 -3.00 1.87 -20.67
C ASP A 22 -2.21 1.26 -21.83
N GLU A 23 -1.29 0.32 -21.57
CA GLU A 23 -0.58 -0.42 -22.61
C GLU A 23 -1.53 -1.35 -23.37
N VAL A 24 -2.47 -1.99 -22.65
CA VAL A 24 -3.50 -2.86 -23.25
C VAL A 24 -4.44 -2.04 -24.12
N LYS A 25 -4.95 -0.90 -23.63
CA LYS A 25 -5.78 0.03 -24.39
C LYS A 25 -5.06 0.49 -25.66
N LYS A 26 -3.77 0.84 -25.53
CA LYS A 26 -2.99 1.23 -26.71
C LYS A 26 -2.82 0.09 -27.72
N ALA A 27 -2.62 -1.15 -27.26
CA ALA A 27 -2.55 -2.30 -28.14
C ALA A 27 -3.88 -2.53 -28.89
N LEU A 28 -5.01 -2.40 -28.20
CA LEU A 28 -6.34 -2.50 -28.82
C LEU A 28 -6.56 -1.42 -29.91
N GLU A 29 -6.17 -0.16 -29.64
CA GLU A 29 -6.20 0.92 -30.64
C GLU A 29 -5.37 0.59 -31.90
N MET A 30 -4.24 -0.10 -31.71
CA MET A 30 -3.35 -0.51 -32.79
C MET A 30 -3.84 -1.76 -33.54
N GLY A 31 -5.02 -2.30 -33.19
CA GLY A 31 -5.66 -3.43 -33.86
C GLY A 31 -5.30 -4.80 -33.29
N TYR A 32 -4.61 -4.87 -32.14
CA TYR A 32 -4.41 -6.12 -31.43
C TYR A 32 -5.74 -6.60 -30.81
N ARG A 33 -5.81 -7.89 -30.50
CA ARG A 33 -6.98 -8.50 -29.84
C ARG A 33 -6.56 -9.14 -28.54
N MET A 34 -7.37 -8.95 -27.51
CA MET A 34 -7.22 -9.66 -26.25
C MET A 34 -7.76 -11.08 -26.41
N LEU A 35 -6.88 -12.07 -26.20
CA LEU A 35 -7.25 -13.49 -26.28
C LEU A 35 -7.67 -14.04 -24.92
N LYS A 36 -6.91 -13.71 -23.87
CA LYS A 36 -7.17 -14.18 -22.50
C LYS A 36 -6.73 -13.13 -21.47
N VAL A 37 -7.55 -12.97 -20.43
CA VAL A 37 -7.22 -12.19 -19.22
C VAL A 37 -7.07 -13.16 -18.06
N HIS A 38 -6.00 -13.01 -17.28
CA HIS A 38 -5.80 -13.77 -16.06
C HIS A 38 -6.27 -12.94 -14.86
N GLU A 39 -7.42 -13.32 -14.30
CA GLU A 39 -8.00 -12.73 -13.10
C GLU A 39 -7.47 -13.46 -11.84
N ALA A 40 -7.36 -12.74 -10.71
CA ALA A 40 -6.83 -13.31 -9.47
C ALA A 40 -7.46 -12.74 -8.19
N SER A 41 -8.31 -11.73 -8.30
CA SER A 41 -8.96 -11.01 -7.21
C SER A 41 -10.33 -11.57 -6.85
N GLY A 42 -10.93 -12.38 -7.72
CA GLY A 42 -12.29 -12.87 -7.57
C GLY A 42 -13.34 -11.79 -7.79
N TRP A 43 -14.59 -12.14 -7.50
CA TRP A 43 -15.73 -11.24 -7.66
C TRP A 43 -15.74 -10.14 -6.59
N PRO A 44 -16.15 -8.90 -6.94
CA PRO A 44 -16.45 -7.87 -5.94
C PRO A 44 -17.50 -8.34 -4.92
N GLN A 45 -17.44 -7.85 -3.68
CA GLN A 45 -18.32 -8.32 -2.59
C GLN A 45 -19.81 -8.01 -2.82
N HIS A 46 -20.11 -6.97 -3.59
CA HIS A 46 -21.46 -6.61 -4.00
C HIS A 46 -21.99 -7.46 -5.17
N CYS A 47 -21.17 -8.29 -5.81
CA CYS A 47 -21.59 -9.16 -6.92
C CYS A 47 -21.97 -10.56 -6.41
N ARG A 48 -23.21 -10.71 -5.91
CA ARG A 48 -23.71 -11.96 -5.32
C ARG A 48 -24.55 -12.79 -6.27
N THR A 49 -25.36 -12.13 -7.10
CA THR A 49 -26.19 -12.80 -8.12
C THR A 49 -25.49 -12.81 -9.48
N ASP A 50 -25.93 -13.69 -10.37
CA ASP A 50 -25.37 -13.76 -11.71
C ASP A 50 -25.69 -12.50 -12.54
N GLU A 51 -26.81 -11.82 -12.27
CA GLU A 51 -27.15 -10.53 -12.87
C GLU A 51 -26.18 -9.42 -12.43
N GLU A 52 -25.82 -9.36 -11.15
CA GLU A 52 -24.83 -8.39 -10.64
C GLU A 52 -23.45 -8.65 -11.23
N LYS A 53 -23.06 -9.92 -11.31
CA LYS A 53 -21.81 -10.36 -11.94
C LYS A 53 -21.74 -9.99 -13.43
N ASN A 54 -22.80 -10.23 -14.19
CA ASN A 54 -22.84 -9.86 -15.61
C ASN A 54 -22.78 -8.34 -15.79
N ARG A 55 -23.50 -7.58 -14.96
CA ARG A 55 -23.43 -6.12 -14.96
C ARG A 55 -22.01 -5.61 -14.68
N TYR A 56 -21.30 -6.23 -13.73
CA TYR A 56 -19.90 -5.89 -13.46
C TYR A 56 -19.01 -6.13 -14.68
N ILE A 57 -19.19 -7.25 -15.40
CA ILE A 57 -18.44 -7.52 -16.64
C ILE A 57 -18.74 -6.47 -17.71
N GLU A 58 -20.01 -6.09 -17.89
CA GLU A 58 -20.43 -5.08 -18.85
C GLU A 58 -19.85 -3.70 -18.51
N GLU A 59 -19.94 -3.27 -17.26
CA GLU A 59 -19.37 -2.01 -16.78
C GLU A 59 -17.84 -1.99 -16.94
N PHE A 60 -17.17 -3.09 -16.58
CA PHE A 60 -15.71 -3.19 -16.72
C PHE A 60 -15.29 -3.12 -18.19
N LEU A 61 -16.04 -3.75 -19.10
CA LEU A 61 -15.79 -3.64 -20.54
C LEU A 61 -16.01 -2.20 -21.04
N GLU A 62 -17.09 -1.54 -20.64
CA GLU A 62 -17.39 -0.16 -21.06
C GLU A 62 -16.33 0.83 -20.58
N ARG A 63 -15.81 0.64 -19.37
CA ARG A 63 -14.88 1.59 -18.74
C ARG A 63 -13.42 1.32 -19.06
N GLU A 64 -13.04 0.04 -19.14
CA GLU A 64 -11.65 -0.37 -19.28
C GLU A 64 -11.31 -0.97 -20.65
N ASP A 65 -12.28 -1.10 -21.55
CA ASP A 65 -12.16 -1.75 -22.87
C ASP A 65 -11.63 -3.20 -22.79
N VAL A 66 -11.76 -3.82 -21.61
CA VAL A 66 -11.28 -5.18 -21.34
C VAL A 66 -12.47 -6.06 -21.01
N LYS A 67 -12.70 -7.08 -21.84
CA LYS A 67 -13.74 -8.07 -21.59
C LYS A 67 -13.26 -9.10 -20.58
N LEU A 68 -13.98 -9.23 -19.47
CA LEU A 68 -13.76 -10.29 -18.49
C LEU A 68 -14.60 -11.53 -18.82
N GLU A 69 -14.05 -12.71 -18.55
CA GLU A 69 -14.74 -13.99 -18.74
C GLU A 69 -15.31 -14.47 -17.41
N PHE A 70 -16.63 -14.65 -17.35
CA PHE A 70 -17.38 -14.97 -16.12
C PHE A 70 -16.78 -16.16 -15.34
N ALA A 71 -16.42 -17.23 -16.04
CA ALA A 71 -15.89 -18.45 -15.41
C ALA A 71 -14.44 -18.31 -14.91
N GLU A 72 -13.69 -17.30 -15.39
CA GLU A 72 -12.27 -17.12 -15.07
C GLU A 72 -12.06 -16.11 -13.93
N ILE A 73 -13.12 -15.40 -13.48
CA ILE A 73 -13.08 -14.51 -12.31
C ILE A 73 -13.10 -15.37 -11.04
N VAL A 74 -11.91 -15.78 -10.61
CA VAL A 74 -11.70 -16.70 -9.48
C VAL A 74 -10.60 -16.14 -8.59
N GLU A 75 -10.87 -16.13 -7.29
CA GLU A 75 -9.88 -15.67 -6.31
C GLU A 75 -8.65 -16.58 -6.31
N ASN A 76 -7.48 -15.97 -6.54
CA ASN A 76 -6.19 -16.63 -6.46
C ASN A 76 -5.21 -15.77 -5.65
N PRO A 77 -5.13 -15.98 -4.32
CA PRO A 77 -4.32 -15.14 -3.43
C PRO A 77 -2.83 -15.15 -3.78
N GLY A 78 -2.32 -16.28 -4.27
CA GLY A 78 -0.92 -16.43 -4.68
C GLY A 78 -0.59 -15.63 -5.92
N LEU A 79 -1.40 -15.77 -6.98
CA LEU A 79 -1.24 -15.03 -8.22
C LEU A 79 -1.45 -13.53 -8.00
N ARG A 80 -2.45 -13.14 -7.19
CA ARG A 80 -2.69 -11.75 -6.81
C ARG A 80 -1.50 -11.15 -6.08
N SER A 81 -0.91 -11.89 -5.14
CA SER A 81 0.27 -11.45 -4.40
C SER A 81 1.49 -11.28 -5.33
N LEU A 82 1.69 -12.21 -6.26
CA LEU A 82 2.76 -12.14 -7.26
C LEU A 82 2.58 -10.93 -8.20
N ALA A 83 1.38 -10.75 -8.76
CA ALA A 83 1.06 -9.61 -9.64
C ALA A 83 1.27 -8.27 -8.91
N LYS A 84 0.79 -8.16 -7.66
CA LYS A 84 0.99 -6.98 -6.81
C LYS A 84 2.48 -6.73 -6.53
N LEU A 85 3.26 -7.79 -6.28
CA LEU A 85 4.70 -7.67 -6.05
C LEU A 85 5.43 -7.16 -7.29
N ILE A 86 5.08 -7.66 -8.48
CA ILE A 86 5.67 -7.23 -9.75
C ILE A 86 5.41 -5.74 -9.98
N LEU A 87 4.15 -5.30 -9.88
CA LEU A 87 3.76 -3.90 -10.08
C LEU A 87 4.45 -2.95 -9.08
N ASN A 88 4.47 -3.31 -7.81
CA ASN A 88 5.10 -2.49 -6.77
C ASN A 88 6.63 -2.46 -6.89
N SER A 89 7.25 -3.55 -7.33
CA SER A 89 8.70 -3.60 -7.53
C SER A 89 9.14 -2.82 -8.76
N PHE A 90 8.29 -2.76 -9.80
CA PHE A 90 8.59 -2.08 -11.05
C PHE A 90 8.83 -0.57 -10.84
N TRP A 91 7.89 0.14 -10.21
CA TRP A 91 8.08 1.57 -9.95
C TRP A 91 9.22 1.82 -8.94
N GLY A 92 9.37 0.94 -7.94
CA GLY A 92 10.44 1.04 -6.94
C GLY A 92 11.84 0.92 -7.56
N LYS A 93 11.97 0.11 -8.62
CA LYS A 93 13.21 -0.03 -9.39
C LYS A 93 13.65 1.29 -10.02
N LEU A 94 12.71 2.07 -10.55
CA LEU A 94 12.98 3.37 -11.17
C LEU A 94 13.57 4.39 -10.17
N GLY A 95 13.26 4.26 -8.88
CA GLY A 95 13.78 5.08 -7.80
C GLY A 95 14.92 4.42 -7.01
N GLN A 96 15.52 3.34 -7.52
CA GLN A 96 16.58 2.63 -6.80
C GLN A 96 17.80 3.52 -6.61
N ARG A 97 18.26 3.63 -5.36
CA ARG A 97 19.54 4.26 -5.04
C ARG A 97 20.69 3.48 -5.69
N GLU A 98 21.51 4.16 -6.49
CA GLU A 98 22.55 3.55 -7.33
C GLU A 98 23.85 3.29 -6.54
N ASN A 99 24.18 4.15 -5.57
CA ASN A 99 25.35 4.03 -4.70
C ASN A 99 25.10 3.12 -3.47
N GLN A 100 24.62 1.90 -3.68
CA GLN A 100 24.46 0.93 -2.59
C GLN A 100 25.78 0.26 -2.22
N PRO A 101 26.08 0.09 -0.92
CA PRO A 101 27.22 -0.72 -0.48
C PRO A 101 27.10 -2.15 -1.02
N LYS A 102 28.15 -2.65 -1.68
CA LYS A 102 28.22 -4.02 -2.19
C LYS A 102 29.01 -4.89 -1.19
N THR A 103 28.42 -5.98 -0.74
CA THR A 103 29.10 -6.97 0.13
C THR A 103 29.54 -8.16 -0.71
N ALA A 104 30.82 -8.52 -0.67
CA ALA A 104 31.36 -9.72 -1.31
C ALA A 104 31.80 -10.74 -0.26
N ILE A 105 31.49 -12.02 -0.47
CA ILE A 105 31.95 -13.10 0.40
C ILE A 105 33.37 -13.49 -0.05
N VAL A 106 34.37 -13.18 0.76
CA VAL A 106 35.76 -13.55 0.51
C VAL A 106 36.00 -14.95 1.10
N ARG A 107 36.21 -15.95 0.22
CA ARG A 107 36.50 -17.34 0.62
C ARG A 107 37.99 -17.66 0.75
N ASN A 108 38.85 -16.75 0.31
CA ASN A 108 40.29 -16.96 0.29
C ASN A 108 40.99 -15.94 1.21
N PRO A 109 41.64 -16.38 2.31
CA PRO A 109 42.21 -15.49 3.33
C PRO A 109 43.43 -14.68 2.85
N ARG A 110 43.88 -14.87 1.60
CA ARG A 110 45.00 -14.12 1.00
C ARG A 110 44.60 -12.75 0.46
N VAL A 111 43.31 -12.39 0.44
CA VAL A 111 42.89 -11.04 0.07
C VAL A 111 42.97 -10.17 1.34
N PRO A 112 43.90 -9.20 1.43
CA PRO A 112 44.05 -8.40 2.63
C PRO A 112 42.76 -7.59 2.89
N THR A 113 42.21 -7.69 4.10
CA THR A 113 41.06 -6.89 4.57
C THR A 113 41.34 -5.38 4.50
N HIS A 114 42.62 -4.98 4.48
CA HIS A 114 43.07 -3.59 4.31
C HIS A 114 43.00 -3.06 2.87
N ALA A 115 42.65 -3.89 1.87
CA ALA A 115 42.46 -3.44 0.49
C ALA A 115 41.19 -2.58 0.30
N PHE A 116 40.29 -2.55 1.29
CA PHE A 116 39.19 -1.59 1.35
C PHE A 116 39.61 -0.39 2.19
N GLN A 117 40.54 0.41 1.68
CA GLN A 117 40.61 1.79 2.15
C GLN A 117 39.38 2.52 1.59
N PRO A 118 38.66 3.33 2.39
CA PRO A 118 37.78 4.35 1.84
C PRO A 118 38.67 5.41 1.17
N GLY A 119 39.29 5.03 0.05
CA GLY A 119 39.95 5.96 -0.84
C GLY A 119 38.89 6.91 -1.37
N ASP A 120 39.27 8.18 -1.49
CA ASP A 120 38.44 9.28 -2.01
C ASP A 120 37.47 8.75 -3.06
N ILE A 121 36.20 8.66 -2.67
CA ILE A 121 35.15 8.10 -3.51
C ILE A 121 35.00 9.09 -4.65
N ASP A 122 35.62 8.80 -5.78
CA ASP A 122 35.22 9.40 -7.04
C ASP A 122 33.70 9.22 -7.14
N GLU A 123 32.95 10.31 -7.08
CA GLU A 123 31.48 10.31 -7.15
C GLU A 123 30.98 9.82 -8.53
N SER A 124 31.86 9.36 -9.41
CA SER A 124 31.50 8.62 -10.60
C SER A 124 30.98 7.21 -10.24
N TYR A 125 29.68 7.07 -10.09
CA TYR A 125 29.03 5.77 -10.13
C TYR A 125 28.51 5.52 -11.56
N ASP A 126 28.60 4.26 -12.02
CA ASP A 126 27.96 3.88 -13.28
C ASP A 126 26.45 3.88 -13.09
N PRO A 127 25.70 4.73 -13.82
CA PRO A 127 24.26 4.77 -13.70
C PRO A 127 23.65 3.45 -14.19
N LEU A 128 22.68 2.95 -13.45
CA LEU A 128 21.91 1.79 -13.84
C LEU A 128 20.98 2.19 -14.99
N THR A 129 21.11 1.51 -16.14
CA THR A 129 20.23 1.70 -17.31
C THR A 129 18.75 1.41 -17.07
N THR A 130 18.43 0.84 -15.89
CA THR A 130 17.08 0.46 -15.46
C THR A 130 16.46 1.44 -14.46
N VAL A 131 17.15 2.53 -14.14
CA VAL A 131 16.74 3.54 -13.15
C VAL A 131 16.39 4.85 -13.87
N ASN A 132 15.32 5.50 -13.42
CA ASN A 132 14.96 6.84 -13.87
C ASN A 132 14.25 7.58 -12.74
N VAL A 133 15.04 8.35 -11.97
CA VAL A 133 14.54 9.05 -10.78
C VAL A 133 13.47 10.09 -11.13
N THR A 134 13.51 10.67 -12.32
CA THR A 134 12.51 11.64 -12.79
C THR A 134 11.15 10.97 -12.97
N ILE A 135 11.11 9.78 -13.58
CA ILE A 135 9.86 9.01 -13.71
C ILE A 135 9.36 8.60 -12.32
N ALA A 136 10.23 8.11 -11.43
CA ALA A 136 9.85 7.75 -10.06
C ALA A 136 9.27 8.95 -9.28
N ALA A 137 9.87 10.13 -9.41
CA ALA A 137 9.37 11.36 -8.82
C ALA A 137 8.00 11.76 -9.39
N TYR A 138 7.80 11.60 -10.70
CA TYR A 138 6.51 11.90 -11.34
C TYR A 138 5.41 10.94 -10.88
N VAL A 139 5.67 9.63 -10.85
CA VAL A 139 4.73 8.61 -10.35
C VAL A 139 4.30 8.93 -8.90
N THR A 140 5.27 9.20 -8.02
CA THR A 140 4.96 9.53 -6.62
C THR A 140 4.24 10.87 -6.46
N THR A 141 4.51 11.85 -7.33
CA THR A 141 3.82 13.14 -7.34
C THR A 141 2.37 12.97 -7.77
N GLN A 142 2.12 12.23 -8.86
CA GLN A 142 0.76 11.96 -9.35
C GLN A 142 -0.06 11.17 -8.33
N ALA A 143 0.53 10.16 -7.67
CA ALA A 143 -0.14 9.44 -6.59
C ALA A 143 -0.54 10.37 -5.43
N ARG A 144 0.34 11.29 -5.02
CA ARG A 144 0.04 12.29 -3.99
C ARG A 144 -1.06 13.26 -4.42
N LEU A 145 -1.02 13.75 -5.66
CA LEU A 145 -2.05 14.66 -6.19
C LEU A 145 -3.41 13.97 -6.28
N LYS A 146 -3.44 12.70 -6.68
CA LYS A 146 -4.66 11.88 -6.70
C LYS A 146 -5.27 11.76 -5.31
N LEU A 147 -4.49 11.37 -4.30
CA LEU A 147 -4.97 11.33 -2.91
C LEU A 147 -5.40 12.72 -2.43
N TYR A 148 -4.60 13.75 -2.72
CA TYR A 148 -4.90 15.14 -2.35
C TYR A 148 -6.24 15.64 -2.92
N SER A 149 -6.62 15.22 -4.13
CA SER A 149 -7.91 15.58 -4.73
C SER A 149 -9.13 15.12 -3.91
N TYR A 150 -8.99 14.05 -3.11
CA TYR A 150 -9.99 13.62 -2.16
C TYR A 150 -9.86 14.39 -0.83
N LEU A 151 -8.63 14.55 -0.33
CA LEU A 151 -8.37 15.28 0.92
C LEU A 151 -8.87 16.73 0.87
N GLU A 152 -8.72 17.40 -0.26
CA GLU A 152 -9.16 18.79 -0.46
C GLU A 152 -10.69 18.93 -0.32
N LYS A 153 -11.45 17.94 -0.82
CA LYS A 153 -12.92 17.91 -0.68
C LYS A 153 -13.38 17.49 0.72
N LEU A 154 -12.62 16.61 1.37
CA LEU A 154 -12.91 16.16 2.73
C LEU A 154 -12.63 17.24 3.77
N GLY A 155 -11.59 18.07 3.56
CA GLY A 155 -11.25 19.17 4.44
C GLY A 155 -10.92 18.72 5.87
N ASP A 156 -11.62 19.30 6.84
CA ASP A 156 -11.44 19.05 8.27
C ASP A 156 -11.95 17.67 8.73
N ARG A 157 -12.69 16.95 7.89
CA ARG A 157 -13.16 15.59 8.17
C ARG A 157 -12.07 14.53 8.11
N VAL A 158 -10.89 14.85 7.55
CA VAL A 158 -9.77 13.91 7.44
C VAL A 158 -9.15 13.66 8.82
N LEU A 159 -9.17 12.40 9.26
CA LEU A 159 -8.56 11.96 10.52
C LEU A 159 -7.13 11.44 10.31
N TYR A 160 -6.90 10.71 9.21
CA TYR A 160 -5.60 10.13 8.88
C TYR A 160 -5.50 9.81 7.38
N TYR A 161 -4.30 9.80 6.83
CA TYR A 161 -4.03 9.33 5.48
C TYR A 161 -2.60 8.80 5.36
N ASP A 162 -2.39 7.77 4.55
CA ASP A 162 -1.06 7.21 4.26
C ASP A 162 -1.02 6.64 2.85
N THR A 163 -0.18 7.25 2.00
CA THR A 163 0.15 6.84 0.63
C THR A 163 -1.04 6.79 -0.34
N ASP A 164 -1.97 5.88 -0.12
CA ASP A 164 -3.12 5.54 -0.95
C ASP A 164 -4.41 5.30 -0.13
N SER A 165 -4.39 5.58 1.17
CA SER A 165 -5.52 5.41 2.10
C SER A 165 -5.90 6.71 2.80
N VAL A 166 -7.18 6.85 3.15
CA VAL A 166 -7.72 7.94 3.97
C VAL A 166 -8.73 7.40 4.97
N ILE A 167 -8.67 7.88 6.20
CA ILE A 167 -9.68 7.69 7.25
C ILE A 167 -10.29 9.06 7.53
N TYR A 168 -11.61 9.17 7.45
CA TYR A 168 -12.32 10.43 7.59
C TYR A 168 -13.67 10.22 8.28
N VAL A 169 -14.26 11.31 8.75
CA VAL A 169 -15.62 11.34 9.31
C VAL A 169 -16.62 11.43 8.16
N SER A 170 -17.46 10.41 7.98
CA SER A 170 -18.62 10.49 7.08
C SER A 170 -19.83 11.09 7.82
N ARG A 171 -20.60 11.94 7.13
CA ARG A 171 -21.78 12.64 7.65
C ARG A 171 -22.87 12.64 6.60
N GLU A 172 -24.11 12.46 7.03
CA GLU A 172 -25.26 12.48 6.13
C GLU A 172 -25.41 13.85 5.47
N GLY A 173 -25.63 13.86 4.15
CA GLY A 173 -25.81 15.07 3.35
C GLY A 173 -24.52 15.80 2.95
N GLU A 174 -23.35 15.35 3.42
CA GLU A 174 -22.05 15.86 2.96
C GLU A 174 -21.47 15.01 1.82
N TRP A 175 -20.51 15.56 1.08
CA TRP A 175 -19.83 14.81 0.03
C TRP A 175 -19.06 13.63 0.62
N ASP A 176 -19.25 12.44 0.06
CA ASP A 176 -18.56 11.21 0.45
C ASP A 176 -17.59 10.76 -0.65
N VAL A 177 -16.56 10.01 -0.27
CA VAL A 177 -15.54 9.52 -1.22
C VAL A 177 -16.17 8.44 -2.10
N PRO A 178 -16.22 8.63 -3.43
CA PRO A 178 -16.78 7.63 -4.31
C PRO A 178 -15.89 6.39 -4.33
N THR A 179 -16.50 5.24 -4.11
CA THR A 179 -15.85 3.93 -4.19
C THR A 179 -16.14 3.26 -5.52
N GLY A 180 -15.24 2.41 -5.99
CA GLY A 180 -15.47 1.62 -7.19
C GLY A 180 -14.48 0.47 -7.35
N SER A 181 -14.63 -0.27 -8.45
CA SER A 181 -13.88 -1.52 -8.71
C SER A 181 -12.81 -1.37 -9.81
N CYS A 182 -12.73 -0.21 -10.46
CA CYS A 182 -11.81 0.05 -11.57
C CYS A 182 -10.47 0.65 -11.08
N LEU A 183 -9.49 0.73 -11.99
CA LEU A 183 -8.15 1.18 -11.64
C LEU A 183 -8.15 2.66 -11.17
N GLY A 184 -7.55 2.90 -10.01
CA GLY A 184 -7.39 4.24 -9.44
C GLY A 184 -8.62 4.79 -8.70
N GLU A 185 -9.67 3.96 -8.55
CA GLU A 185 -10.80 4.22 -7.68
C GLU A 185 -10.47 3.88 -6.22
N MET A 186 -11.22 4.47 -5.29
CA MET A 186 -11.09 4.16 -3.87
C MET A 186 -11.89 2.89 -3.55
N THR A 187 -11.38 2.08 -2.64
CA THR A 187 -12.08 0.88 -2.15
C THR A 187 -12.38 1.04 -0.67
N ASP A 188 -13.59 0.69 -0.25
CA ASP A 188 -13.92 0.59 1.17
C ASP A 188 -13.30 -0.69 1.77
N GLU A 189 -12.26 -0.53 2.60
CA GLU A 189 -11.59 -1.64 3.26
C GLU A 189 -12.50 -2.39 4.24
N LEU A 190 -13.59 -1.78 4.70
CA LEU A 190 -14.55 -2.41 5.61
C LEU A 190 -15.67 -3.17 4.91
N GLU A 191 -15.81 -3.06 3.59
CA GLU A 191 -16.86 -3.74 2.82
C GLU A 191 -16.83 -5.27 3.01
N GLY A 192 -15.62 -5.84 3.12
CA GLY A 192 -15.41 -7.28 3.39
C GLY A 192 -15.97 -7.75 4.74
N TYR A 193 -16.22 -6.83 5.68
CA TYR A 193 -16.85 -7.10 6.96
C TYR A 193 -18.38 -6.93 6.93
N GLY A 194 -18.96 -6.71 5.75
CA GLY A 194 -20.39 -6.59 5.51
C GLY A 194 -20.82 -5.15 5.20
N ALA A 195 -21.81 -4.99 4.31
CA ALA A 195 -22.37 -3.70 3.97
C ALA A 195 -22.89 -2.97 5.22
N GLY A 196 -22.49 -1.70 5.38
CA GLY A 196 -22.80 -0.90 6.57
C GLY A 196 -21.78 -1.02 7.71
N SER A 197 -20.69 -1.77 7.52
CA SER A 197 -19.57 -1.75 8.46
C SER A 197 -18.92 -0.37 8.48
N HIS A 198 -18.64 0.15 9.67
CA HIS A 198 -18.09 1.51 9.82
C HIS A 198 -17.24 1.62 11.09
N ILE A 199 -16.30 2.56 11.05
CA ILE A 199 -15.47 2.90 12.20
C ILE A 199 -16.32 3.68 13.21
N LYS A 200 -16.26 3.28 14.48
CA LYS A 200 -16.93 3.97 15.59
C LYS A 200 -15.98 4.86 16.38
N GLU A 201 -14.75 4.38 16.61
CA GLU A 201 -13.73 5.13 17.31
C GLU A 201 -12.40 5.02 16.58
N PHE A 202 -11.69 6.14 16.48
CA PHE A 202 -10.37 6.23 15.87
C PHE A 202 -9.42 6.98 16.80
N VAL A 203 -8.20 6.44 16.97
CA VAL A 203 -7.12 7.09 17.72
C VAL A 203 -5.83 7.06 16.90
N SER A 204 -5.09 8.19 16.90
CA SER A 204 -3.80 8.29 16.21
C SER A 204 -2.72 8.84 17.13
N GLY A 205 -1.67 8.05 17.33
CA GLY A 205 -0.44 8.43 18.02
C GLY A 205 0.63 8.99 17.09
N GLY A 206 0.30 9.24 15.82
CA GLY A 206 1.20 9.76 14.79
C GLY A 206 1.29 8.89 13.53
N PRO A 207 2.21 9.21 12.60
CA PRO A 207 2.37 8.46 11.35
C PRO A 207 2.64 6.98 11.58
N LYS A 208 1.82 6.11 10.99
CA LYS A 208 1.88 4.64 11.13
C LYS A 208 1.78 4.14 12.58
N ASN A 209 1.12 4.92 13.44
CA ASN A 209 0.75 4.57 14.81
C ASN A 209 -0.69 4.99 15.06
N TYR A 210 -1.64 4.08 14.84
CA TYR A 210 -3.06 4.35 15.00
C TYR A 210 -3.82 3.07 15.36
N ALA A 211 -5.01 3.24 15.92
CA ALA A 211 -5.93 2.15 16.19
C ALA A 211 -7.38 2.60 15.98
N TYR A 212 -8.25 1.66 15.65
CA TYR A 212 -9.67 1.93 15.48
C TYR A 212 -10.54 0.75 15.90
N LYS A 213 -11.71 1.08 16.44
CA LYS A 213 -12.81 0.17 16.70
C LYS A 213 -13.84 0.35 15.59
N PHE A 214 -14.27 -0.74 14.97
CA PHE A 214 -15.27 -0.71 13.92
C PHE A 214 -16.33 -1.78 14.15
N PHE A 215 -17.55 -1.50 13.69
CA PHE A 215 -18.63 -2.46 13.70
C PHE A 215 -18.59 -3.28 12.41
N ALA A 216 -18.50 -4.60 12.55
CA ALA A 216 -18.53 -5.56 11.44
C ALA A 216 -19.97 -6.05 11.24
N ALA A 217 -20.66 -5.54 10.21
CA ALA A 217 -22.07 -5.82 9.99
C ALA A 217 -22.37 -7.30 9.72
N LYS A 218 -21.45 -8.01 9.06
CA LYS A 218 -21.57 -9.44 8.74
C LYS A 218 -21.61 -10.32 9.97
N ASP A 219 -20.80 -9.98 10.97
CA ASP A 219 -20.63 -10.75 12.20
C ASP A 219 -21.47 -10.17 13.35
N ASN A 220 -22.05 -8.98 13.14
CA ASN A 220 -22.79 -8.21 14.14
C ASN A 220 -21.99 -7.98 15.43
N GLU A 221 -20.69 -7.70 15.29
CA GLU A 221 -19.77 -7.53 16.41
C GLU A 221 -18.83 -6.33 16.22
N GLU A 222 -18.23 -5.87 17.32
CA GLU A 222 -17.19 -4.85 17.28
C GLU A 222 -15.81 -5.51 17.16
N LYS A 223 -15.01 -5.01 16.23
CA LYS A 223 -13.64 -5.45 15.97
C LYS A 223 -12.67 -4.32 16.17
N VAL A 224 -11.43 -4.68 16.49
CA VAL A 224 -10.36 -3.73 16.78
C VAL A 224 -9.19 -3.98 15.85
N THR A 225 -8.66 -2.91 15.29
CA THR A 225 -7.41 -2.94 14.54
C THR A 225 -6.41 -1.97 15.15
N CYS A 226 -5.20 -2.46 15.42
CA CYS A 226 -4.07 -1.66 15.87
C CYS A 226 -2.94 -1.73 14.83
N LYS A 227 -2.35 -0.58 14.49
CA LYS A 227 -1.26 -0.44 13.53
C LYS A 227 -0.13 0.33 14.18
N VAL A 228 0.97 -0.36 14.48
CA VAL A 228 2.14 0.23 15.16
C VAL A 228 3.41 -0.07 14.38
N LYS A 229 4.01 0.97 13.79
CA LYS A 229 5.26 0.83 13.03
C LYS A 229 6.40 0.31 13.91
N GLY A 230 7.10 -0.69 13.39
CA GLY A 230 8.33 -1.20 14.02
C GLY A 230 8.07 -2.22 15.13
N ILE A 231 6.82 -2.50 15.50
CA ILE A 231 6.45 -3.54 16.47
C ILE A 231 5.54 -4.54 15.76
N SER A 232 5.91 -5.82 15.81
CA SER A 232 5.03 -6.89 15.34
C SER A 232 4.01 -7.19 16.42
N LEU A 233 2.73 -6.92 16.15
CA LEU A 233 1.62 -7.18 17.07
C LEU A 233 1.24 -8.66 17.03
N ASN A 234 2.11 -9.52 17.58
CA ASN A 234 1.74 -10.89 17.91
C ASN A 234 0.80 -10.91 19.13
N TYR A 235 0.30 -12.09 19.51
CA TYR A 235 -0.63 -12.22 20.63
C TYR A 235 -0.13 -11.51 21.90
N ALA A 236 1.08 -11.83 22.38
CA ALA A 236 1.65 -11.22 23.58
C ALA A 236 1.82 -9.70 23.47
N ALA A 237 2.34 -9.20 22.34
CA ALA A 237 2.52 -7.78 22.10
C ALA A 237 1.18 -7.05 21.99
N SER A 238 0.15 -7.68 21.42
CA SER A 238 -1.20 -7.12 21.31
C SER A 238 -1.92 -7.00 22.66
N GLN A 239 -1.56 -7.83 23.65
CA GLN A 239 -2.07 -7.66 25.01
C GLN A 239 -1.49 -6.41 25.68
N LEU A 240 -0.22 -6.07 25.37
CA LEU A 240 0.46 -4.89 25.91
C LEU A 240 0.13 -3.61 25.15
N VAL A 241 0.04 -3.68 23.82
CA VAL A 241 -0.26 -2.56 22.92
C VAL A 241 -1.58 -2.85 22.23
N ASN A 242 -2.66 -2.51 22.92
CA ASN A 242 -4.04 -2.61 22.45
C ASN A 242 -4.67 -1.22 22.29
N PHE A 243 -5.89 -1.16 21.77
CA PHE A 243 -6.58 0.10 21.50
C PHE A 243 -6.72 0.97 22.75
N ASP A 244 -7.15 0.39 23.87
CA ASP A 244 -7.43 1.15 25.09
C ASP A 244 -6.13 1.74 25.66
N MET A 245 -5.04 0.96 25.64
CA MET A 245 -3.71 1.45 26.00
C MET A 245 -3.25 2.60 25.09
N ILE A 246 -3.37 2.45 23.76
CA ILE A 246 -2.97 3.51 22.81
C ILE A 246 -3.79 4.78 23.08
N LYS A 247 -5.11 4.65 23.28
CA LYS A 247 -6.02 5.75 23.58
C LYS A 247 -5.62 6.45 24.88
N GLU A 248 -5.37 5.70 25.94
CA GLU A 248 -4.93 6.24 27.23
C GLU A 248 -3.61 7.00 27.10
N MET A 249 -2.59 6.40 26.48
CA MET A 249 -1.28 7.05 26.28
C MET A 249 -1.35 8.35 25.46
N ILE A 250 -2.32 8.47 24.54
CA ILE A 250 -2.53 9.67 23.72
C ILE A 250 -3.21 10.77 24.53
N LEU A 251 -4.26 10.43 25.28
CA LEU A 251 -5.04 11.38 26.07
C LEU A 251 -4.30 11.81 27.34
N SER A 252 -3.52 10.92 27.91
CA SER A 252 -2.75 11.12 29.13
C SER A 252 -1.34 10.57 28.91
N PRO A 253 -0.32 11.43 28.75
CA PRO A 253 1.05 10.97 28.54
C PRO A 253 1.53 10.11 29.72
N THR A 254 1.62 8.81 29.50
CA THR A 254 2.12 7.84 30.48
C THR A 254 3.54 7.39 30.16
N GLU A 255 4.09 6.54 31.03
CA GLU A 255 5.40 5.93 30.84
C GLU A 255 5.42 4.98 29.62
N PRO A 256 6.57 4.85 28.93
CA PRO A 256 6.71 3.97 27.79
C PRO A 256 6.43 2.50 28.11
N VAL A 257 5.90 1.76 27.14
CA VAL A 257 5.70 0.30 27.23
C VAL A 257 6.91 -0.43 26.68
N TYR A 258 7.41 -1.42 27.42
CA TYR A 258 8.54 -2.25 27.02
C TYR A 258 8.02 -3.59 26.50
N ILE A 259 8.37 -3.90 25.25
CA ILE A 259 7.92 -5.11 24.55
C ILE A 259 9.15 -5.97 24.28
N ALA A 260 9.34 -6.99 25.10
CA ALA A 260 10.40 -7.97 24.91
C ALA A 260 9.96 -9.03 23.88
N ALA A 261 10.83 -9.31 22.91
CA ALA A 261 10.63 -10.36 21.92
C ALA A 261 11.94 -11.09 21.62
N LYS A 262 11.85 -12.40 21.40
CA LYS A 262 12.97 -13.21 20.91
C LYS A 262 12.99 -13.15 19.38
N ASN A 263 14.04 -12.56 18.83
CA ASN A 263 14.22 -12.42 17.39
C ASN A 263 15.40 -13.30 16.93
N ILE A 264 15.21 -13.94 15.77
CA ILE A 264 16.30 -14.64 15.09
C ILE A 264 17.13 -13.59 14.35
N ARG A 265 18.41 -13.51 14.69
CA ARG A 265 19.37 -12.58 14.10
C ARG A 265 20.53 -13.35 13.50
N ARG A 266 21.16 -12.73 12.51
CA ARG A 266 22.41 -13.21 11.93
C ARG A 266 23.55 -12.34 12.43
N THR A 267 24.59 -12.96 12.98
CA THR A 267 25.81 -12.24 13.41
C THR A 267 26.61 -11.77 12.18
N LYS A 268 27.66 -10.97 12.41
CA LYS A 268 28.57 -10.55 11.33
C LYS A 268 29.30 -11.75 10.73
N GLU A 269 29.52 -12.77 11.56
CA GLU A 269 30.13 -14.06 11.25
C GLU A 269 29.13 -15.03 10.59
N HIS A 270 27.94 -14.53 10.24
CA HIS A 270 26.88 -15.27 9.57
C HIS A 270 26.20 -16.37 10.38
N GLU A 271 26.44 -16.44 11.69
CA GLU A 271 25.80 -17.39 12.60
C GLU A 271 24.37 -16.97 12.92
N VAL A 272 23.47 -17.94 13.01
CA VAL A 272 22.06 -17.70 13.34
C VAL A 272 21.90 -17.85 14.86
N VAL A 273 21.56 -16.74 15.52
CA VAL A 273 21.38 -16.69 16.97
C VAL A 273 19.99 -16.18 17.33
N THR A 274 19.42 -16.70 18.41
CA THR A 274 18.20 -16.14 18.99
C THR A 274 18.60 -15.12 20.03
N ARG A 275 18.20 -13.86 19.84
CA ARG A 275 18.49 -12.76 20.77
C ARG A 275 17.19 -12.19 21.33
N GLU A 276 17.19 -11.93 22.62
CA GLU A 276 16.13 -11.13 23.25
C GLU A 276 16.34 -9.65 22.95
N GLU A 277 15.34 -9.02 22.35
CA GLU A 277 15.33 -7.61 22.01
C GLU A 277 14.11 -6.96 22.65
N THR A 278 14.32 -5.84 23.33
CA THR A 278 13.23 -5.03 23.88
C THR A 278 12.99 -3.82 23.00
N LYS A 279 11.76 -3.64 22.56
CA LYS A 279 11.31 -2.43 21.87
C LYS A 279 10.55 -1.55 22.84
N ILE A 280 10.79 -0.24 22.73
CA ILE A 280 10.11 0.76 23.55
C ILE A 280 8.98 1.35 22.70
N TYR A 281 7.75 1.29 23.20
CA TYR A 281 6.59 1.90 22.58
C TYR A 281 6.18 3.16 23.34
N LYS A 282 6.02 4.25 22.58
CA LYS A 282 5.41 5.50 23.03
C LYS A 282 4.75 6.19 21.83
N PRO A 283 3.49 6.66 21.93
CA PRO A 283 2.91 7.49 20.89
C PRO A 283 3.69 8.80 20.80
N LEU A 284 4.09 9.17 19.58
CA LEU A 284 4.93 10.32 19.31
C LEU A 284 4.37 11.06 18.10
N SER A 285 3.50 12.02 18.36
CA SER A 285 2.97 12.93 17.35
C SER A 285 3.71 14.27 17.41
N THR A 286 4.99 14.26 17.01
CA THR A 286 5.90 15.42 17.14
C THR A 286 5.68 16.51 16.09
N LYS A 287 4.80 16.30 15.12
CA LYS A 287 4.60 17.20 13.97
C LYS A 287 3.31 18.02 14.02
N ARG A 288 2.47 17.81 15.04
CA ARG A 288 1.20 18.53 15.21
C ARG A 288 1.07 19.04 16.65
N CYS A 289 0.29 20.10 16.81
CA CYS A 289 -0.20 20.61 18.07
C CYS A 289 -1.65 20.15 18.22
N PHE A 290 -1.99 19.53 19.35
CA PHE A 290 -3.35 19.08 19.67
C PHE A 290 -3.98 20.07 20.65
N LEU A 291 -5.26 20.39 20.44
CA LEU A 291 -6.06 21.22 21.31
C LEU A 291 -6.90 20.36 22.26
N ASP A 292 -7.49 21.00 23.27
CA ASP A 292 -8.33 20.33 24.28
C ASP A 292 -9.60 19.70 23.67
N ASP A 293 -10.07 20.21 22.53
CA ASP A 293 -11.20 19.64 21.76
C ASP A 293 -10.80 18.45 20.87
N HIS A 294 -9.57 17.94 21.03
CA HIS A 294 -8.94 16.89 20.23
C HIS A 294 -8.69 17.23 18.75
N SER A 295 -8.95 18.47 18.33
CA SER A 295 -8.49 18.95 17.03
C SER A 295 -6.97 19.08 17.01
N SER A 296 -6.37 19.07 15.81
CA SER A 296 -4.92 19.22 15.68
C SER A 296 -4.51 20.04 14.48
N TYR A 297 -3.44 20.82 14.63
CA TYR A 297 -2.90 21.68 13.59
C TYR A 297 -1.40 21.44 13.40
N PRO A 298 -0.86 21.63 12.18
CA PRO A 298 0.58 21.63 12.00
C PRO A 298 1.21 22.81 12.74
N TYR A 299 2.45 22.63 13.20
CA TYR A 299 3.21 23.74 13.78
C TYR A 299 3.34 24.89 12.78
N GLY A 300 3.10 26.12 13.24
CA GLY A 300 3.12 27.32 12.40
C GLY A 300 1.79 27.64 11.70
N HIS A 301 0.73 26.86 11.91
CA HIS A 301 -0.61 27.21 11.43
C HIS A 301 -1.10 28.50 12.10
N LYS A 302 -1.18 29.59 11.32
CA LYS A 302 -1.82 30.83 11.76
C LYS A 302 -3.33 30.67 11.53
N ARG A 303 -4.13 30.65 12.59
CA ARG A 303 -5.58 30.84 12.45
C ARG A 303 -5.80 32.15 11.68
N CYS A 304 -6.53 32.11 10.57
CA CYS A 304 -7.03 33.35 9.99
C CYS A 304 -7.80 34.07 11.10
N ARG A 305 -7.46 35.34 11.35
CA ARG A 305 -8.29 36.18 12.21
C ARG A 305 -9.66 36.23 11.53
N THR A 306 -10.63 35.53 12.11
CA THR A 306 -12.04 35.82 11.85
C THR A 306 -12.26 37.26 12.28
N GLU A 307 -12.59 38.12 11.32
CA GLU A 307 -13.13 39.46 11.55
C GLU A 307 -14.46 39.40 12.29
#